data_AF-J8DE77-F1
#
_entry.id   AF-J8DE77-F1
#
_cell.length_a   1.000
_cell.length_b   1.000
_cell.length_c   1.000
_cell.angle_alpha   90.00
_cell.angle_beta   90.00
_cell.angle_gamma   90.00
#
_symmetry.space_group_name_H-M   'P 1'
#
loop_
_entity.id
_entity.type
_entity.pdbx_description
1 polymer ?
#
loop_
_entity_poly.entity_id
_entity_poly.type
_entity_poly.pdbx_seq_one_letter_code
_entity_poly.pdbx_strand_id
1 'polypeptide(L)'
;MGEKEKEFAVIGLGRFGGSICRELAQLGMEVMAIDSDEDKINEFANIASHAVIADSTDEMVLKSLGIRNFDHVVVAIGDNLNSSILTTLILKELGVKNITVKAQNDYHEKVLSKIGADHIVHPERDMGKRIANNIASSNVLDYLELSDEHSIVEIIANKKIDGHSLIELDIRAKFGLNIVAIKRGKEVIVSPRATENIQAGDILIVIGHDDEVDRFKHFLR
;
A
#
# COMPACT_ATOMS: atom_id res chain seq x y z
N MET A 1 -23.80 19.97 -9.35
CA MET A 1 -23.49 18.74 -10.12
C MET A 1 -22.89 17.77 -9.13
N GLY A 2 -23.57 16.66 -8.83
CA GLY A 2 -23.03 15.64 -7.93
C GLY A 2 -21.77 15.03 -8.55
N GLU A 3 -20.76 14.76 -7.71
CA GLU A 3 -19.62 13.95 -8.14
C GLU A 3 -20.14 12.60 -8.62
N LYS A 4 -19.75 12.19 -9.83
CA LYS A 4 -20.07 10.86 -10.33
C LYS A 4 -19.36 9.85 -9.42
N GLU A 5 -20.10 8.95 -8.80
CA GLU A 5 -19.52 7.86 -8.00
C GLU A 5 -18.58 7.04 -8.88
N LYS A 6 -17.37 6.79 -8.37
CA LYS A 6 -16.35 6.03 -9.09
C LYS A 6 -16.72 4.55 -9.03
N GLU A 7 -16.71 3.89 -10.17
CA GLU A 7 -16.98 2.45 -10.26
C GLU A 7 -15.66 1.67 -10.36
N PHE A 8 -15.51 0.64 -9.54
CA PHE A 8 -14.31 -0.21 -9.47
C PHE A 8 -14.63 -1.67 -9.82
N ALA A 9 -13.73 -2.34 -10.52
CA ALA A 9 -13.81 -3.79 -10.72
C ALA A 9 -12.56 -4.48 -10.18
N VAL A 10 -12.73 -5.61 -9.52
CA VAL A 10 -11.63 -6.45 -9.01
C VAL A 10 -11.76 -7.84 -9.61
N ILE A 11 -10.78 -8.21 -10.42
CA ILE A 11 -10.68 -9.52 -11.08
C ILE A 11 -9.67 -10.38 -10.33
N GLY A 12 -10.12 -11.51 -9.78
CA GLY A 12 -9.36 -12.42 -8.94
C GLY A 12 -9.48 -12.08 -7.46
N LEU A 13 -10.27 -12.87 -6.74
CA LEU A 13 -10.63 -12.69 -5.32
C LEU A 13 -9.79 -13.56 -4.40
N GLY A 14 -8.51 -13.73 -4.72
CA GLY A 14 -7.54 -14.28 -3.78
C GLY A 14 -7.31 -13.33 -2.58
N ARG A 15 -6.31 -13.63 -1.75
CA ARG A 15 -6.00 -12.81 -0.55
C ARG A 15 -5.82 -11.31 -0.85
N PHE A 16 -5.14 -10.98 -1.95
CA PHE A 16 -4.87 -9.59 -2.32
C PHE A 16 -6.11 -8.89 -2.91
N GLY A 17 -6.67 -9.42 -4.00
CA GLY A 17 -7.86 -8.83 -4.63
C GLY A 17 -9.07 -8.81 -3.72
N GLY A 18 -9.27 -9.87 -2.93
CA GLY A 18 -10.32 -9.91 -1.91
C GLY A 18 -10.13 -8.86 -0.80
N SER A 19 -8.89 -8.56 -0.40
CA SER A 19 -8.63 -7.45 0.54
C SER A 19 -8.98 -6.10 -0.08
N ILE A 20 -8.61 -5.87 -1.34
CA ILE A 20 -8.96 -4.63 -2.07
C ILE A 20 -10.48 -4.49 -2.19
N CYS A 21 -11.18 -5.55 -2.58
CA CYS A 21 -12.64 -5.53 -2.73
C CYS A 21 -13.35 -5.18 -1.41
N ARG A 22 -12.91 -5.76 -0.28
CA ARG A 22 -13.45 -5.45 1.05
C ARG A 22 -13.19 -4.00 1.44
N GLU A 23 -11.97 -3.51 1.23
CA GLU A 23 -11.60 -2.15 1.60
C GLU A 23 -12.38 -1.13 0.77
N LEU A 24 -12.50 -1.34 -0.54
CA LEU A 24 -13.31 -0.47 -1.42
C LEU A 24 -14.77 -0.43 -0.98
N ALA A 25 -15.36 -1.59 -0.67
CA ALA A 25 -16.73 -1.66 -0.17
C ALA A 25 -16.91 -0.94 1.18
N GLN A 26 -15.95 -1.08 2.11
CA GLN A 26 -15.97 -0.38 3.40
C GLN A 26 -15.85 1.14 3.26
N LEU A 27 -15.14 1.61 2.24
CA LEU A 27 -15.05 3.02 1.88
C LEU A 27 -16.31 3.54 1.16
N GLY A 28 -17.34 2.69 0.97
CA GLY A 28 -18.60 3.04 0.33
C GLY A 28 -18.51 3.17 -1.19
N MET A 29 -17.50 2.55 -1.81
CA MET A 29 -17.33 2.58 -3.27
C MET A 29 -18.10 1.44 -3.93
N GLU A 30 -18.67 1.72 -5.11
CA GLU A 30 -19.30 0.71 -5.96
C GLU A 30 -18.24 -0.23 -6.55
N VAL A 31 -18.30 -1.52 -6.17
CA VAL A 31 -17.31 -2.52 -6.57
C VAL A 31 -17.94 -3.76 -7.19
N MET A 32 -17.44 -4.15 -8.37
CA MET A 32 -17.74 -5.42 -9.03
C MET A 32 -16.62 -6.43 -8.75
N ALA A 33 -16.96 -7.52 -8.08
CA ALA A 33 -16.07 -8.62 -7.79
C ALA A 33 -16.21 -9.71 -8.88
N ILE A 34 -15.10 -10.08 -9.51
CA ILE A 34 -15.05 -11.06 -10.61
C ILE A 34 -14.05 -12.15 -10.27
N ASP A 35 -14.45 -13.41 -10.34
CA ASP A 35 -13.58 -14.59 -10.22
C ASP A 35 -14.19 -15.74 -11.04
N SER A 36 -13.36 -16.67 -11.48
CA SER A 36 -13.84 -17.90 -12.13
C SER A 36 -14.31 -18.94 -11.11
N ASP A 37 -13.88 -18.80 -9.86
CA ASP A 37 -14.20 -19.71 -8.75
C ASP A 37 -15.49 -19.26 -8.03
N GLU A 38 -16.52 -20.09 -8.12
CA GLU A 38 -17.83 -19.85 -7.50
C GLU A 38 -17.75 -19.71 -5.98
N ASP A 39 -16.89 -20.49 -5.31
CA ASP A 39 -16.77 -20.45 -3.86
C ASP A 39 -16.24 -19.09 -3.40
N LYS A 40 -15.25 -18.55 -4.12
CA LYS A 40 -14.76 -17.19 -3.86
C LYS A 40 -15.83 -16.14 -4.12
N ILE A 41 -16.61 -16.25 -5.19
CA ILE A 41 -17.69 -15.30 -5.46
C ILE A 41 -18.72 -15.29 -4.33
N ASN A 42 -19.09 -16.47 -3.82
CA ASN A 42 -20.04 -16.59 -2.72
C ASN A 42 -19.58 -15.88 -1.44
N GLU A 43 -18.27 -15.85 -1.16
CA GLU A 43 -17.72 -15.09 -0.03
C GLU A 43 -17.91 -13.56 -0.16
N PHE A 44 -18.00 -13.05 -1.39
CA PHE A 44 -18.07 -11.62 -1.68
C PHE A 44 -19.45 -11.14 -2.11
N ALA A 45 -20.43 -12.03 -2.27
CA ALA A 45 -21.80 -11.71 -2.69
C ALA A 45 -22.51 -10.70 -1.77
N ASN A 46 -22.17 -10.68 -0.47
CA ASN A 46 -22.71 -9.73 0.51
C ASN A 46 -21.76 -8.55 0.81
N ILE A 47 -20.63 -8.47 0.13
CA ILE A 47 -19.57 -7.47 0.36
C ILE A 47 -19.50 -6.51 -0.82
N ALA A 48 -19.41 -7.05 -2.03
CA ALA A 48 -19.37 -6.27 -3.26
C ALA A 48 -20.77 -5.83 -3.67
N SER A 49 -20.86 -4.72 -4.40
CA SER A 49 -22.13 -4.28 -5.01
C SER A 49 -22.63 -5.30 -6.02
N HIS A 50 -21.70 -5.90 -6.77
CA HIS A 50 -21.97 -6.96 -7.73
C HIS A 50 -20.89 -8.02 -7.61
N ALA A 51 -21.28 -9.29 -7.58
CA ALA A 51 -20.35 -10.42 -7.59
C ALA A 51 -20.69 -11.34 -8.77
N VAL A 52 -19.71 -11.62 -9.62
CA VAL A 52 -19.92 -12.27 -10.92
C VAL A 52 -18.92 -13.40 -11.13
N ILE A 53 -19.44 -14.59 -11.41
CA ILE A 53 -18.62 -15.73 -11.84
C ILE A 53 -18.31 -15.54 -13.33
N ALA A 54 -17.05 -15.32 -13.67
CA ALA A 54 -16.64 -15.08 -15.05
C ALA A 54 -15.16 -15.42 -15.30
N ASP A 55 -14.88 -15.97 -16.48
CA ASP A 55 -13.53 -16.08 -17.00
C ASP A 55 -13.12 -14.75 -17.66
N SER A 56 -12.21 -14.04 -16.99
CA SER A 56 -11.71 -12.75 -17.48
C SER A 56 -10.82 -12.85 -18.73
N THR A 57 -10.44 -14.05 -19.16
CA THR A 57 -9.70 -14.26 -20.41
C THR A 57 -10.61 -14.30 -21.64
N ASP A 58 -11.94 -14.33 -21.44
CA ASP A 58 -12.92 -14.19 -22.49
C ASP A 58 -13.32 -12.71 -22.68
N GLU A 59 -12.91 -12.14 -23.81
CA GLU A 59 -13.21 -10.76 -24.18
C GLU A 59 -14.73 -10.48 -24.26
N MET A 60 -15.52 -11.44 -24.74
CA MET A 60 -16.97 -11.27 -24.84
C MET A 60 -17.62 -11.20 -23.47
N VAL A 61 -17.13 -11.99 -22.51
CA VAL A 61 -17.59 -11.94 -21.12
C VAL A 61 -17.30 -10.57 -20.53
N LEU A 62 -16.06 -10.08 -20.60
CA LEU A 62 -15.69 -8.76 -20.09
C LEU A 62 -16.46 -7.60 -20.77
N LYS A 63 -16.72 -7.70 -22.08
CA LYS A 63 -17.59 -6.75 -22.79
C LYS A 63 -19.02 -6.75 -22.25
N SER A 64 -19.61 -7.93 -22.05
CA SER A 64 -20.99 -8.07 -21.57
C SER A 64 -21.20 -7.54 -20.15
N LEU A 65 -20.15 -7.60 -19.31
CA LEU A 65 -20.13 -7.00 -17.98
C LEU A 65 -19.95 -5.48 -18.02
N GLY A 66 -19.73 -4.89 -19.20
CA GLY A 66 -19.55 -3.45 -19.34
C GLY A 66 -18.24 -2.95 -18.72
N ILE A 67 -17.19 -3.78 -18.70
CA ILE A 67 -15.94 -3.48 -17.98
C ILE A 67 -15.30 -2.14 -18.37
N ARG A 68 -15.54 -1.67 -19.60
CA ARG A 68 -15.08 -0.39 -20.12
C ARG A 68 -15.62 0.83 -19.34
N ASN A 69 -16.77 0.69 -18.69
CA ASN A 69 -17.43 1.79 -17.99
C ASN A 69 -16.82 2.09 -16.62
N PHE A 70 -16.07 1.14 -16.07
CA PHE A 70 -15.38 1.27 -14.78
C PHE A 70 -14.23 2.27 -14.87
N ASP A 71 -14.07 3.07 -13.82
CA ASP A 71 -13.00 4.07 -13.74
C ASP A 71 -11.65 3.42 -13.45
N HIS A 72 -11.65 2.28 -12.73
CA HIS A 72 -10.45 1.54 -12.36
C HIS A 72 -10.72 0.04 -12.31
N VAL A 73 -9.84 -0.76 -12.92
CA VAL A 73 -9.90 -2.22 -12.87
C VAL A 73 -8.64 -2.77 -12.23
N VAL A 74 -8.80 -3.64 -11.25
CA VAL A 74 -7.70 -4.33 -10.57
C VAL A 74 -7.65 -5.77 -11.05
N VAL A 75 -6.52 -6.18 -11.62
CA VAL A 75 -6.23 -7.58 -11.99
C VAL A 75 -5.35 -8.20 -10.93
N ALA A 76 -5.95 -8.99 -10.04
CA ALA A 76 -5.31 -9.65 -8.90
C ALA A 76 -5.13 -11.17 -9.10
N ILE A 77 -5.11 -11.63 -10.35
CA ILE A 77 -4.83 -13.01 -10.74
C ILE A 77 -3.35 -13.32 -10.48
N GLY A 78 -3.07 -14.32 -9.63
CA GLY A 78 -1.71 -14.61 -9.17
C GLY A 78 -1.19 -16.01 -9.44
N ASP A 79 -2.09 -16.99 -9.55
CA ASP A 79 -1.78 -18.39 -9.82
C ASP A 79 -1.53 -18.68 -11.30
N ASN A 80 -2.09 -17.87 -12.20
CA ASN A 80 -1.91 -18.01 -13.64
C ASN A 80 -1.40 -16.71 -14.29
N LEU A 81 -0.10 -16.71 -14.61
CA LEU A 81 0.58 -15.63 -15.32
C LEU A 81 -0.05 -15.34 -16.69
N ASN A 82 -0.42 -16.38 -17.44
CA ASN A 82 -0.99 -16.21 -18.78
C ASN A 82 -2.37 -15.55 -18.71
N SER A 83 -3.21 -15.96 -17.76
CA SER A 83 -4.51 -15.31 -17.54
C SER A 83 -4.33 -13.85 -17.13
N SER A 84 -3.42 -13.54 -16.21
CA SER A 84 -3.14 -12.14 -15.80
C SER A 84 -2.73 -11.25 -16.98
N ILE A 85 -1.80 -11.73 -17.81
CA ILE A 85 -1.33 -11.03 -19.01
C ILE A 85 -2.47 -10.85 -20.03
N LEU A 86 -3.21 -11.92 -20.33
CA LEU A 86 -4.28 -11.89 -21.34
C LEU A 86 -5.44 -11.01 -20.89
N THR A 87 -5.89 -11.12 -19.65
CA THR A 87 -6.90 -10.23 -19.07
C THR A 87 -6.47 -8.77 -19.15
N THR A 88 -5.22 -8.47 -18.79
CA THR A 88 -4.68 -7.09 -18.88
C THR A 88 -4.71 -6.57 -20.33
N LEU A 89 -4.29 -7.40 -21.29
CA LEU A 89 -4.31 -7.03 -22.72
C LEU A 89 -5.74 -6.73 -23.18
N ILE A 90 -6.69 -7.60 -22.87
CA ILE A 90 -8.11 -7.41 -23.20
C ILE A 90 -8.63 -6.10 -22.60
N LEU A 91 -8.40 -5.86 -21.31
CA LEU A 91 -8.85 -4.61 -20.66
C LEU A 91 -8.29 -3.36 -21.35
N LYS A 92 -7.02 -3.41 -21.80
CA LYS A 92 -6.41 -2.29 -22.51
C LYS A 92 -7.04 -2.08 -23.88
N GLU A 93 -7.29 -3.14 -24.63
CA GLU A 93 -7.98 -3.09 -25.93
C GLU A 93 -9.43 -2.61 -25.81
N LEU A 94 -10.13 -2.97 -24.73
CA LEU A 94 -11.47 -2.48 -24.41
C LEU A 94 -11.48 -1.01 -23.98
N GLY A 95 -10.32 -0.40 -23.75
CA GLY A 95 -10.18 1.02 -23.44
C GLY A 95 -10.48 1.36 -21.98
N VAL A 96 -10.22 0.44 -21.05
CA VAL A 96 -10.24 0.74 -19.61
C VAL A 96 -9.18 1.80 -19.29
N LYS A 97 -9.57 2.82 -18.51
CA LYS A 97 -8.73 4.01 -18.28
C LYS A 97 -7.55 3.75 -17.35
N ASN A 98 -7.81 3.05 -16.24
CA ASN A 98 -6.81 2.77 -15.22
C ASN A 98 -6.83 1.28 -14.88
N ILE A 99 -5.69 0.63 -15.04
CA ILE A 99 -5.52 -0.80 -14.79
C ILE A 99 -4.37 -1.00 -13.79
N THR A 100 -4.70 -1.51 -12.60
CA THR A 100 -3.70 -1.98 -11.62
C THR A 100 -3.56 -3.48 -11.72
N VAL A 101 -2.34 -3.99 -11.89
CA VAL A 101 -2.08 -5.43 -12.02
C VAL A 101 -1.13 -5.91 -10.95
N LYS A 102 -1.46 -7.03 -10.31
CA LYS A 102 -0.55 -7.76 -9.42
C LYS A 102 0.50 -8.51 -10.25
N ALA A 103 1.76 -8.15 -10.07
CA ALA A 103 2.88 -8.93 -10.61
C ALA A 103 3.32 -10.03 -9.62
N GLN A 104 3.90 -11.10 -10.18
CA GLN A 104 4.41 -12.25 -9.42
C GLN A 104 5.95 -12.28 -9.40
N ASN A 105 6.58 -11.68 -10.41
CA ASN A 105 8.02 -11.59 -10.57
C ASN A 105 8.38 -10.48 -11.58
N ASP A 106 9.66 -10.16 -11.69
CA ASP A 106 10.15 -9.06 -12.54
C ASP A 106 9.93 -9.29 -14.05
N TYR A 107 9.91 -10.55 -14.50
CA TYR A 107 9.59 -10.86 -15.90
C TYR A 107 8.12 -10.60 -16.20
N HIS A 108 7.23 -10.96 -15.28
CA HIS A 108 5.80 -10.67 -15.39
C HIS A 108 5.56 -9.16 -15.44
N GLU A 109 6.19 -8.40 -14.53
CA GLU A 109 6.14 -6.93 -14.53
C GLU A 109 6.58 -6.34 -15.89
N LYS A 110 7.71 -6.79 -16.44
CA LYS A 110 8.20 -6.33 -17.74
C LYS A 110 7.19 -6.55 -18.87
N VAL A 111 6.48 -7.67 -18.85
CA VAL A 111 5.43 -7.95 -19.85
C VAL A 111 4.23 -7.04 -19.63
N LEU A 112 3.71 -6.95 -18.40
CA LEU A 112 2.57 -6.11 -18.03
C LEU A 112 2.79 -4.63 -18.39
N SER A 113 4.00 -4.13 -18.14
CA SER A 113 4.37 -2.75 -18.50
C SER A 113 4.32 -2.53 -20.01
N LYS A 114 4.81 -3.49 -20.81
CA LYS A 114 4.81 -3.39 -22.28
C LYS A 114 3.42 -3.46 -22.91
N ILE A 115 2.49 -4.18 -22.28
CA ILE A 115 1.10 -4.28 -22.78
C ILE A 115 0.20 -3.15 -22.27
N GLY A 116 0.72 -2.26 -21.42
CA GLY A 116 0.04 -1.03 -21.02
C GLY A 116 -0.73 -1.11 -19.71
N ALA A 117 -0.33 -1.96 -18.77
CA ALA A 117 -0.77 -1.83 -17.38
C ALA A 117 -0.34 -0.45 -16.82
N ASP A 118 -1.27 0.28 -16.20
CA ASP A 118 -1.02 1.65 -15.73
C ASP A 118 -0.28 1.64 -14.38
N HIS A 119 -0.60 0.68 -13.51
CA HIS A 119 0.08 0.46 -12.24
C HIS A 119 0.40 -1.03 -12.04
N ILE A 120 1.61 -1.33 -11.60
CA ILE A 120 2.04 -2.70 -11.30
C ILE A 120 2.48 -2.76 -9.84
N VAL A 121 1.98 -3.74 -9.09
CA VAL A 121 2.24 -3.88 -7.66
C VAL A 121 2.83 -5.26 -7.34
N HIS A 122 3.69 -5.32 -6.33
CA HIS A 122 4.28 -6.57 -5.83
C HIS A 122 4.00 -6.73 -4.32
N PRO A 123 2.77 -7.08 -3.92
CA PRO A 123 2.33 -7.01 -2.52
C PRO A 123 3.24 -7.78 -1.57
N GLU A 124 3.64 -9.00 -1.94
CA GLU A 124 4.51 -9.86 -1.14
C GLU A 124 5.94 -9.32 -1.05
N ARG A 125 6.48 -8.78 -2.15
CA ARG A 125 7.84 -8.23 -2.20
C ARG A 125 7.93 -6.97 -1.36
N ASP A 126 6.96 -6.07 -1.51
CA ASP A 126 6.96 -4.76 -0.88
C ASP A 126 6.73 -4.90 0.63
N MET A 127 5.78 -5.74 1.04
CA MET A 127 5.58 -6.06 2.46
C MET A 127 6.79 -6.83 3.04
N GLY A 128 7.41 -7.71 2.25
CA GLY A 128 8.61 -8.45 2.65
C GLY A 128 9.78 -7.52 2.97
N LYS A 129 10.03 -6.50 2.11
CA LYS A 129 11.04 -5.45 2.37
C LYS A 129 10.73 -4.70 3.66
N ARG A 130 9.48 -4.28 3.85
CA ARG A 130 9.06 -3.53 5.06
C ARG A 130 9.26 -4.36 6.34
N ILE A 131 8.84 -5.63 6.34
CA ILE A 131 9.05 -6.51 7.50
C ILE A 131 10.54 -6.78 7.74
N ALA A 132 11.33 -7.01 6.69
CA ALA A 132 12.77 -7.26 6.82
C ALA A 132 13.50 -6.06 7.44
N ASN A 133 13.16 -4.84 7.01
CA ASN A 133 13.71 -3.60 7.59
C ASN A 133 13.33 -3.44 9.07
N ASN A 134 12.08 -3.76 9.43
CA ASN A 134 11.62 -3.76 10.83
C ASN A 134 12.33 -4.82 11.68
N ILE A 135 12.62 -6.00 11.14
CA ILE A 135 13.36 -7.05 11.87
C ILE A 135 14.83 -6.64 12.06
N ALA A 136 15.47 -6.11 11.01
CA ALA A 136 16.87 -5.69 11.05
C ALA A 136 17.10 -4.49 11.98
N SER A 137 16.08 -3.65 12.13
CA SER A 137 16.11 -2.47 12.98
C SER A 137 15.26 -2.68 14.22
N SER A 138 15.87 -3.11 15.33
CA SER A 138 15.22 -3.30 16.64
C SER A 138 14.44 -2.09 17.19
N ASN A 139 14.57 -0.92 16.57
CA ASN A 139 13.96 0.32 17.00
C ASN A 139 13.01 0.93 15.95
N VAL A 140 12.74 0.25 14.81
CA VAL A 140 11.84 0.76 13.75
C VAL A 140 10.52 0.00 13.73
N LEU A 141 9.41 0.73 13.94
CA LEU A 141 8.06 0.16 13.90
C LEU A 141 7.43 0.28 12.50
N ASP A 142 7.72 1.37 11.79
CA ASP A 142 7.20 1.61 10.45
C ASP A 142 8.14 2.49 9.61
N TYR A 143 8.19 2.23 8.30
CA TYR A 143 9.05 2.90 7.32
C TYR A 143 8.23 3.24 6.07
N LEU A 144 8.19 4.52 5.71
CA LEU A 144 7.51 5.03 4.52
C LEU A 144 8.50 5.84 3.68
N GLU A 145 8.79 5.37 2.47
CA GLU A 145 9.66 6.07 1.51
C GLU A 145 8.96 7.33 0.97
N LEU A 146 9.62 8.49 1.07
CA LEU A 146 9.16 9.74 0.44
C LEU A 146 9.83 9.97 -0.91
N SER A 147 11.09 9.55 -1.04
CA SER A 147 11.90 9.61 -2.26
C SER A 147 13.02 8.57 -2.17
N ASP A 148 13.83 8.42 -3.21
CA ASP A 148 14.98 7.50 -3.23
C ASP A 148 16.00 7.73 -2.10
N GLU A 149 16.00 8.91 -1.48
CA GLU A 149 16.98 9.31 -0.46
C GLU A 149 16.34 9.76 0.87
N HIS A 150 15.01 9.80 0.97
CA HIS A 150 14.31 10.33 2.15
C HIS A 150 13.16 9.43 2.58
N SER A 151 13.00 9.29 3.90
CA SER A 151 11.97 8.45 4.50
C SER A 151 11.32 9.08 5.73
N ILE A 152 10.12 8.60 6.03
CA ILE A 152 9.46 8.75 7.33
C ILE A 152 9.65 7.46 8.10
N VAL A 153 10.19 7.55 9.31
CA VAL A 153 10.52 6.39 10.14
C VAL A 153 9.98 6.57 11.55
N GLU A 154 9.33 5.53 12.07
CA GLU A 154 8.95 5.44 13.48
C GLU A 154 10.11 4.89 14.30
N ILE A 155 10.62 5.65 15.27
CA ILE A 155 11.76 5.28 16.12
C ILE A 155 11.32 5.21 17.59
N ILE A 156 11.58 4.08 18.24
CA ILE A 156 11.30 3.93 19.68
C ILE A 156 12.37 4.66 20.50
N ALA A 157 11.92 5.56 21.38
CA ALA A 157 12.77 6.26 22.33
C ALA A 157 13.31 5.30 23.40
N ASN A 158 14.62 5.32 23.60
CA ASN A 158 15.31 4.52 24.61
C ASN A 158 15.59 5.35 25.88
N LYS A 159 16.20 4.72 26.89
CA LYS A 159 16.60 5.39 28.14
C LYS A 159 17.63 6.52 27.96
N LYS A 160 18.33 6.58 26.82
CA LYS A 160 19.38 7.58 26.57
C LYS A 160 18.81 8.97 26.29
N ILE A 161 17.63 9.03 25.69
CA ILE A 161 16.92 10.27 25.39
C ILE A 161 15.72 10.52 26.31
N ASP A 162 15.49 9.62 27.27
CA ASP A 162 14.44 9.74 28.28
C ASP A 162 14.64 11.00 29.13
N GLY A 163 13.55 11.74 29.34
CA GLY A 163 13.52 12.98 30.10
C GLY A 163 14.12 14.20 29.39
N HIS A 164 14.74 14.04 28.22
CA HIS A 164 15.33 15.16 27.48
C HIS A 164 14.29 15.81 26.56
N SER A 165 14.38 17.13 26.45
CA SER A 165 13.58 17.90 25.50
C SER A 165 14.14 17.85 24.08
N LEU A 166 13.28 18.13 23.09
CA LEU A 166 13.71 18.21 21.69
C LEU A 166 14.83 19.25 21.45
N ILE A 167 14.80 20.36 22.18
CA ILE A 167 15.83 21.41 22.09
C ILE A 167 17.16 20.98 22.71
N GLU A 168 17.16 20.19 23.78
CA GLU A 168 18.38 19.67 24.41
C GLU A 168 19.05 18.62 23.52
N LEU A 169 18.25 17.76 22.90
CA LEU A 169 18.76 16.74 21.98
C LEU A 169 19.25 17.36 20.68
N ASP A 170 18.62 18.45 20.23
CA ASP A 170 18.97 19.22 19.03
C ASP A 170 19.12 18.32 17.79
N ILE A 171 18.15 17.41 17.63
CA ILE A 171 18.19 16.34 16.63
C ILE A 171 18.27 16.90 15.20
N ARG A 172 17.59 18.02 14.95
CA ARG A 172 17.60 18.70 13.66
C ARG A 172 19.00 19.19 13.28
N ALA A 173 19.73 19.83 14.19
CA ALA A 173 21.07 20.33 13.85
C ALA A 173 22.12 19.19 13.82
N LYS A 174 22.02 18.22 14.73
CA LYS A 174 23.03 17.15 14.86
C LYS A 174 22.92 16.06 13.79
N PHE A 175 21.69 15.72 13.40
CA PHE A 175 21.38 14.63 12.49
C PHE A 175 20.57 15.08 11.27
N GLY A 176 20.21 16.36 11.12
CA GLY A 176 19.38 16.78 9.98
C GLY A 176 17.95 16.22 9.99
N LEU A 177 17.51 15.63 11.10
CA LEU A 177 16.23 14.93 11.19
C LEU A 177 15.13 15.81 11.80
N ASN A 178 13.91 15.66 11.31
CA ASN A 178 12.72 16.35 11.83
C ASN A 178 11.79 15.41 12.57
N ILE A 179 11.55 15.66 13.85
CA ILE A 179 10.49 14.98 14.60
C ILE A 179 9.17 15.69 14.33
N VAL A 180 8.27 15.02 13.62
CA VAL A 180 6.97 15.57 13.23
C VAL A 180 5.85 15.20 14.19
N ALA A 181 6.00 14.08 14.91
CA ALA A 181 5.08 13.68 15.95
C ALA A 181 5.75 12.75 16.98
N ILE A 182 5.16 12.71 18.17
CA ILE A 182 5.52 11.77 19.24
C ILE A 182 4.25 11.02 19.62
N LYS A 183 4.26 9.70 19.49
CA LYS A 183 3.18 8.83 19.94
C LYS A 183 3.54 8.26 21.31
N ARG A 184 2.71 8.62 22.30
CA ARG A 184 2.86 8.24 23.71
C ARG A 184 1.66 7.40 24.12
N GLY A 185 1.83 6.08 24.10
CA GLY A 185 0.73 5.14 24.29
C GLY A 185 -0.36 5.31 23.23
N LYS A 186 -1.53 5.85 23.62
CA LYS A 186 -2.67 6.12 22.72
C LYS A 186 -2.72 7.57 22.21
N GLU A 187 -1.96 8.47 22.80
CA GLU A 187 -1.96 9.88 22.42
C GLU A 187 -0.90 10.14 21.33
N VAL A 188 -1.21 11.06 20.43
CA VAL A 188 -0.29 11.51 19.38
C VAL A 188 -0.11 13.01 19.53
N ILE A 189 1.11 13.41 19.89
CA ILE A 189 1.53 14.81 19.98
C ILE A 189 2.05 15.22 18.60
N VAL A 190 1.22 15.92 17.84
CA VAL A 190 1.58 16.40 16.50
C VAL A 190 2.34 17.72 16.60
N SER A 191 3.41 17.86 15.81
CA SER A 191 4.27 19.05 15.79
C SER A 191 4.72 19.45 17.21
N PRO A 192 5.41 18.53 17.93
CA PRO A 192 5.81 18.77 19.31
C PRO A 192 6.64 20.04 19.41
N ARG A 193 6.43 20.79 20.50
CA ARG A 193 7.22 21.99 20.77
C ARG A 193 8.65 21.59 21.10
N ALA A 194 9.59 22.50 20.87
CA ALA A 194 11.01 22.27 21.19
C ALA A 194 11.24 21.93 22.68
N THR A 195 10.33 22.35 23.56
CA THR A 195 10.34 22.06 25.01
C THR A 195 9.64 20.75 25.40
N GLU A 196 9.09 19.99 24.46
CA GLU A 196 8.46 18.70 24.76
C GLU A 196 9.54 17.69 25.17
N ASN A 197 9.32 17.04 26.32
CA ASN A 197 10.22 16.01 26.83
C ASN A 197 9.85 14.66 26.24
N ILE A 198 10.85 13.94 25.76
CA ILE A 198 10.71 12.56 25.29
C ILE A 198 10.70 11.61 26.49
N GLN A 199 9.83 10.61 26.47
CA GLN A 199 9.76 9.54 27.46
C GLN A 199 10.26 8.23 26.85
N ALA A 200 10.95 7.40 27.65
CA ALA A 200 11.31 6.05 27.23
C ALA A 200 10.07 5.27 26.79
N GLY A 201 10.13 4.67 25.60
CA GLY A 201 9.00 3.96 24.98
C GLY A 201 8.09 4.84 24.11
N ASP A 202 8.28 6.16 24.07
CA ASP A 202 7.65 7.01 23.07
C ASP A 202 8.07 6.55 21.66
N ILE A 203 7.16 6.68 20.70
CA ILE A 203 7.44 6.43 19.29
C ILE A 203 7.59 7.78 18.60
N LEU A 204 8.82 8.10 18.21
CA LEU A 204 9.17 9.32 17.49
C LEU A 204 8.92 9.11 16.00
N ILE A 205 8.07 9.93 15.39
CA ILE A 205 7.88 9.93 13.95
C ILE A 205 8.85 10.95 13.35
N VAL A 206 9.82 10.45 12.60
CA VAL A 206 10.98 11.22 12.13
C VAL A 206 11.02 11.26 10.61
N ILE A 207 11.36 12.41 10.05
CA ILE A 207 11.57 12.60 8.60
C ILE A 207 12.99 13.07 8.35
N GLY A 208 13.68 12.44 7.40
CA GLY A 208 15.01 12.88 6.95
C GLY A 208 15.65 11.95 5.94
N HIS A 209 16.94 12.20 5.68
CA HIS A 209 17.75 11.38 4.79
C HIS A 209 18.09 10.03 5.43
N ASP A 210 18.09 8.96 4.65
CA ASP A 210 18.22 7.59 5.19
C ASP A 210 19.53 7.37 5.96
N ASP A 211 20.66 7.87 5.43
CA ASP A 211 21.96 7.82 6.13
C ASP A 211 21.95 8.48 7.51
N GLU A 212 21.24 9.61 7.65
CA GLU A 212 21.17 10.34 8.92
C GLU A 212 20.20 9.66 9.89
N VAL A 213 19.12 9.07 9.37
CA VAL A 213 18.22 8.22 10.15
C VAL A 213 19.00 7.06 10.76
N ASP A 214 19.86 6.40 9.98
CA ASP A 214 20.69 5.31 10.47
C ASP A 214 21.76 5.76 11.46
N ARG A 215 22.37 6.94 11.24
CA ARG A 215 23.27 7.57 12.21
C ARG A 215 22.58 7.86 13.54
N PHE A 216 21.34 8.35 13.51
CA PHE A 216 20.54 8.57 14.71
C PHE A 216 20.15 7.26 15.40
N LYS A 217 19.79 6.21 14.65
CA LYS A 217 19.58 4.86 15.22
C LYS A 217 20.83 4.35 15.93
N HIS A 218 22.02 4.54 15.35
CA HIS A 218 23.28 4.16 15.98
C HIS A 218 23.55 4.94 17.26
N PHE A 219 23.20 6.24 17.28
CA PHE A 219 23.25 7.04 18.50
C PHE A 219 22.32 6.52 19.60
N LEU A 220 21.18 5.92 19.26
CA LEU A 220 20.22 5.32 20.20
C LEU A 220 20.53 3.86 20.59
N ARG A 221 21.65 3.29 20.14
CA ARG A 221 22.14 2.01 20.67
C ARG A 221 22.88 2.19 22.00
#